data_AF-A0AB36JV58-F1
#
_entry.id   AF-A0AB36JV58-F1
#
_cell.length_a   1.000
_cell.length_b   1.000
_cell.length_c   1.000
_cell.angle_alpha   90.00
_cell.angle_beta   90.00
_cell.angle_gamma   90.00
#
_symmetry.space_group_name_H-M   'P 1'
#
loop_
_entity.id
_entity.type
_entity.pdbx_description
1 polymer ?
#
loop_
_entity_poly.entity_id
_entity_poly.type
_entity_poly.pdbx_seq_one_letter_code
_entity_poly.pdbx_strand_id
1 'polypeptide(L)'
;TEGDVGDAAVTASGTIAISDVDSDDAPSFADTTEAGTYGSLELVNGNWTYTLDQSAVQNLDAGDQVTDTITLNASDGTPQDIVITIT
;
A
#
# COMPACT_ATOMS: atom_id res chain seq x y z
N THR A 1 17.10 1.44 -5.18
CA THR A 1 17.66 0.08 -5.13
C THR A 1 16.53 -0.81 -4.69
N GLU A 2 16.03 -1.64 -5.60
CA GLU A 2 14.82 -2.44 -5.39
C GLU A 2 14.91 -3.47 -4.25
N GLY A 3 16.10 -3.69 -3.68
CA GLY A 3 16.34 -4.63 -2.58
C GLY A 3 16.55 -6.06 -3.07
N ASP A 4 17.54 -6.75 -2.51
CA ASP A 4 17.92 -8.10 -2.93
C ASP A 4 17.36 -9.18 -1.99
N VAL A 5 17.03 -10.37 -2.52
CA VAL A 5 16.58 -11.49 -1.67
C VAL A 5 17.62 -11.82 -0.60
N GLY A 6 17.22 -11.71 0.67
CA GLY A 6 18.09 -11.91 1.83
C GLY A 6 18.50 -10.62 2.53
N ASP A 7 18.26 -9.47 1.92
CA ASP A 7 18.37 -8.17 2.59
C ASP A 7 17.32 -7.99 3.69
N ALA A 8 17.54 -6.97 4.52
CA ALA A 8 16.52 -6.52 5.45
C ALA A 8 15.22 -6.17 4.69
N ALA A 9 14.07 -6.36 5.34
CA ALA A 9 12.79 -6.04 4.75
C ALA A 9 12.73 -4.57 4.32
N VAL A 10 12.32 -4.34 3.07
CA VAL A 10 12.09 -3.01 2.52
C VAL A 10 10.62 -2.66 2.74
N THR A 11 10.37 -1.56 3.44
CA THR A 11 9.01 -1.14 3.78
C THR A 11 8.78 0.33 3.47
N ALA A 12 7.52 0.67 3.23
CA ALA A 12 7.02 2.03 3.19
C ALA A 12 5.82 2.14 4.13
N SER A 13 5.57 3.31 4.72
CA SER A 13 4.44 3.49 5.64
C SER A 13 3.83 4.88 5.53
N GLY A 14 2.59 4.99 6.00
CA GLY A 14 1.85 6.24 6.04
C GLY A 14 0.53 6.10 6.76
N THR A 15 -0.35 7.09 6.57
CA THR A 15 -1.71 7.06 7.14
C THR A 15 -2.74 7.32 6.06
N ILE A 16 -3.97 6.85 6.32
CA ILE A 16 -5.15 7.08 5.49
C ILE A 16 -6.31 7.50 6.40
N ALA A 17 -7.08 8.49 5.95
CA ALA A 17 -8.26 8.98 6.63
C ALA A 17 -9.29 9.42 5.60
N ILE A 18 -10.56 9.36 5.98
CA ILE A 18 -11.69 9.85 5.20
C ILE A 18 -12.59 10.70 6.11
N SER A 19 -13.21 11.72 5.53
CA SER A 19 -14.17 12.58 6.21
C SER A 19 -15.35 12.83 5.29
N ASP A 20 -16.56 12.74 5.84
CA ASP A 20 -17.79 13.14 5.16
C ASP A 20 -18.35 14.42 5.79
N VAL A 21 -18.97 15.27 4.97
CA VAL A 21 -19.58 16.54 5.40
C VAL A 21 -21.02 16.35 5.86
N ASP A 22 -21.70 15.31 5.35
CA ASP A 22 -23.06 14.98 5.69
C ASP A 22 -23.10 14.27 7.04
N SER A 23 -24.03 14.68 7.91
CA SER A 23 -24.05 14.22 9.31
C SER A 23 -24.62 12.81 9.51
N ASP A 24 -25.21 12.24 8.47
CA ASP A 24 -25.84 10.91 8.46
C ASP A 24 -24.95 9.80 7.90
N ASP A 25 -23.75 10.14 7.41
CA ASP A 25 -22.72 9.17 7.00
C ASP A 25 -21.39 9.44 7.73
N ALA A 26 -20.69 8.36 8.07
CA ALA A 26 -19.39 8.41 8.73
C ALA A 26 -18.51 7.29 8.17
N PRO A 27 -18.02 7.44 6.93
CA PRO A 27 -17.24 6.40 6.29
C PRO A 27 -15.93 6.17 7.00
N SER A 28 -15.43 4.93 6.91
CA SER A 28 -14.16 4.52 7.48
C SER A 28 -13.51 3.44 6.64
N PHE A 29 -12.18 3.33 6.72
CA PHE A 29 -11.44 2.19 6.21
C PHE A 29 -11.30 1.15 7.32
N ALA A 30 -11.67 -0.11 7.03
CA ALA A 30 -11.46 -1.21 7.95
C ALA A 30 -10.00 -1.68 7.91
N ASP A 31 -9.51 -2.24 9.02
CA ASP A 31 -8.22 -2.93 9.06
C ASP A 31 -8.23 -4.08 8.06
N THR A 32 -7.20 -4.16 7.23
CA THR A 32 -7.10 -5.17 6.16
C THR A 32 -5.65 -5.47 5.80
N THR A 33 -5.43 -6.55 5.06
CA THR A 33 -4.19 -6.81 4.35
C THR A 33 -4.53 -7.06 2.89
N GLU A 34 -3.99 -6.23 2.01
CA GLU A 34 -4.19 -6.34 0.56
C GLU A 34 -2.87 -6.70 -0.12
N ALA A 35 -2.93 -7.66 -1.05
CA ALA A 35 -1.79 -8.03 -1.88
C ALA A 35 -1.72 -7.10 -3.10
N GLY A 36 -0.53 -6.55 -3.34
CA GLY A 36 -0.18 -5.89 -4.58
C GLY A 36 0.56 -6.85 -5.54
N THR A 37 1.14 -6.28 -6.59
CA THR A 37 1.97 -7.04 -7.55
C THR A 37 3.37 -7.33 -7.01
N TYR A 38 3.94 -6.39 -6.26
CA TYR A 38 5.33 -6.43 -5.80
C TYR A 38 5.46 -6.57 -4.29
N GLY A 39 4.34 -6.62 -3.56
CA GLY A 39 4.34 -6.70 -2.11
C GLY A 39 2.93 -6.76 -1.54
N SER A 40 2.81 -6.43 -0.26
CA SER A 40 1.51 -6.36 0.42
C SER A 40 1.43 -5.15 1.34
N LEU A 41 0.22 -4.63 1.49
CA LEU A 41 -0.09 -3.53 2.40
C LEU A 41 -0.96 -4.01 3.54
N GLU A 42 -0.54 -3.74 4.76
CA GLU A 42 -1.31 -3.94 5.98
C GLU A 42 -1.81 -2.59 6.48
N LEU A 43 -3.12 -2.46 6.69
CA LEU A 43 -3.76 -1.31 7.30
C LEU A 43 -4.23 -1.68 8.71
N VAL A 44 -3.76 -0.93 9.71
CA VAL A 44 -4.17 -1.05 11.11
C VAL A 44 -4.46 0.32 11.69
N ASN A 45 -5.71 0.55 12.09
CA ASN A 45 -6.18 1.80 12.69
C ASN A 45 -5.76 3.05 11.89
N GLY A 46 -5.97 3.04 10.57
CA GLY A 46 -5.62 4.16 9.70
C GLY A 46 -4.12 4.30 9.38
N ASN A 47 -3.25 3.45 9.95
CA ASN A 47 -1.82 3.42 9.64
C ASN A 47 -1.55 2.26 8.69
N TRP A 48 -0.98 2.54 7.53
CA TRP A 48 -0.63 1.50 6.57
C TRP A 48 0.88 1.26 6.55
N THR A 49 1.26 0.01 6.36
CA THR A 49 2.63 -0.42 6.08
C THR A 49 2.62 -1.32 4.85
N TYR A 50 3.37 -0.92 3.82
CA TYR A 50 3.67 -1.75 2.67
C TYR A 50 4.99 -2.49 2.90
N THR A 51 5.01 -3.79 2.65
CA THR A 51 6.21 -4.63 2.67
C THR A 51 6.47 -5.17 1.28
N LEU A 52 7.67 -4.90 0.76
CA LEU A 52 8.08 -5.39 -0.55
C LEU A 52 8.37 -6.90 -0.50
N ASP A 53 7.84 -7.64 -1.48
CA ASP A 53 8.33 -8.97 -1.80
C ASP A 53 9.58 -8.82 -2.68
N GLN A 54 10.75 -8.95 -2.07
CA GLN A 54 12.02 -8.81 -2.79
C GLN A 54 12.14 -9.80 -3.94
N SER A 55 11.50 -10.97 -3.87
CA SER A 55 11.56 -11.95 -4.96
C SER A 55 10.83 -11.47 -6.23
N ALA A 56 9.88 -10.54 -6.10
CA ALA A 56 9.09 -10.00 -7.21
C ALA A 56 9.84 -8.94 -8.03
N VAL A 57 10.98 -8.44 -7.55
CA VAL A 57 11.71 -7.31 -8.15
C VAL A 57 13.12 -7.65 -8.64
N GLN A 58 13.57 -8.90 -8.50
CA GLN A 58 14.93 -9.32 -8.86
C GLN A 58 15.29 -9.20 -10.35
N ASN A 59 14.30 -8.92 -11.21
CA ASN A 59 14.50 -8.73 -12.64
C ASN A 59 14.48 -7.26 -13.07
N LEU A 60 14.35 -6.33 -12.13
CA LEU A 60 14.46 -4.90 -12.42
C LEU A 60 15.93 -4.55 -12.61
N ASP A 61 16.23 -3.74 -13.63
CA ASP A 61 17.57 -3.23 -13.85
C ASP A 61 17.79 -1.94 -13.05
N ALA A 62 19.06 -1.63 -12.75
CA ALA A 62 19.38 -0.40 -12.03
C ALA A 62 18.85 0.85 -12.74
N GLY A 63 17.93 1.57 -12.08
CA GLY A 63 17.28 2.77 -12.61
C GLY A 63 15.90 2.53 -13.21
N ASP A 64 15.45 1.26 -13.26
CA ASP A 64 14.05 0.95 -13.54
C ASP A 64 13.15 1.47 -12.43
N GLN A 65 11.90 1.77 -12.80
CA GLN A 65 10.88 2.17 -11.85
C GLN A 65 9.59 1.44 -12.18
N VAL A 66 9.04 0.79 -11.17
CA VAL A 66 7.71 0.17 -11.25
C VAL A 66 6.82 0.72 -10.16
N THR A 67 5.52 0.54 -10.34
CA THR A 67 4.50 1.02 -9.42
C THR A 67 3.64 -0.14 -8.97
N ASP A 68 3.42 -0.25 -7.66
CA ASP A 68 2.38 -1.07 -7.08
C ASP A 68 1.22 -0.19 -6.63
N THR A 69 0.00 -0.49 -7.07
CA THR A 69 -1.19 0.29 -6.72
C THR A 69 -2.16 -0.61 -5.98
N ILE A 70 -2.45 -0.25 -4.73
CA ILE A 70 -3.37 -0.96 -3.86
C ILE A 70 -4.57 -0.07 -3.61
N THR A 71 -5.75 -0.50 -4.05
CA THR A 71 -7.01 0.22 -3.83
C THR A 71 -7.68 -0.28 -2.55
N LEU A 72 -7.92 0.63 -1.62
CA LEU A 72 -8.75 0.38 -0.44
C LEU A 72 -10.13 1.01 -0.64
N ASN A 73 -11.17 0.35 -0.15
CA ASN A 73 -12.54 0.89 -0.16
C ASN A 73 -12.96 1.27 1.26
N ALA A 74 -13.47 2.49 1.42
CA ALA A 74 -14.14 2.88 2.64
C ALA A 74 -15.51 2.18 2.76
N SER A 75 -16.12 2.24 3.94
CA SER A 75 -17.39 1.56 4.26
C SER A 75 -18.59 2.03 3.42
N ASP A 76 -18.52 3.21 2.83
CA ASP A 76 -19.49 3.78 1.86
C ASP A 76 -19.20 3.34 0.41
N GLY A 77 -18.10 2.63 0.18
CA GLY A 77 -17.63 2.20 -1.13
C GLY A 77 -16.65 3.15 -1.80
N THR A 78 -16.36 4.32 -1.22
CA THR A 78 -15.42 5.29 -1.78
C THR A 78 -14.02 4.66 -1.91
N PRO A 79 -13.44 4.59 -3.12
CA PRO A 79 -12.13 4.00 -3.33
C PRO A 79 -11.01 5.02 -3.04
N GLN A 80 -9.90 4.54 -2.50
CA GLN A 80 -8.66 5.28 -2.34
C GLN A 80 -7.47 4.41 -2.76
N ASP A 81 -6.69 4.92 -3.72
CA ASP A 81 -5.47 4.26 -4.15
C ASP A 81 -4.29 4.65 -3.27
N ILE A 82 -3.51 3.66 -2.87
CA ILE A 82 -2.17 3.81 -2.29
C ILE A 82 -1.18 3.38 -3.37
N VAL A 83 -0.38 4.34 -3.83
CA VAL A 83 0.55 4.18 -4.95
C VAL A 83 1.98 4.13 -4.41
N ILE A 84 2.63 2.97 -4.55
CA ILE A 84 4.00 2.73 -4.11
C ILE A 84 4.92 2.69 -5.32
N THR A 85 5.96 3.53 -5.32
CA THR A 85 7.01 3.51 -6.35
C THR A 85 8.20 2.71 -5.87
N ILE A 86 8.67 1.77 -6.70
CA ILE A 86 9.82 0.91 -6.46
C ILE A 86 10.91 1.28 -7.47
N THR A 87 12.13 1.49 -6.98
CA THR A 87 13.30 2.02 -7.71
C THR A 87 14.59 1.38 -7.19
#